data_AF-A0A2V7JY30-F1
#
_entry.id   AF-A0A2V7JY30-F1
#
_cell.length_a   1.000
_cell.length_b   1.000
_cell.length_c   1.000
_cell.angle_alpha   90.00
_cell.angle_beta   90.00
_cell.angle_gamma   90.00
#
_symmetry.space_group_name_H-M   'P 1'
#
loop_
_entity.id
_entity.type
_entity.pdbx_description
1 polymer ?
#
loop_
_entity_poly.entity_id
_entity_poly.type
_entity_poly.pdbx_seq_one_letter_code
_entity_poly.pdbx_strand_id
1 'polypeptide(L)'
;MSAAERRARRALTAALAVYGGYLFFHPGQYSWLDSLDLAIHESGHPLFGIFGEFIGFLGGTLMQLLAPAAFVVYFWRRGDRHAAMVVLWWVAQNLWNISVYVQDARAQELPLVGGGEHDWTYLLGRLGLLNQDRAIGWGVRFAGALVYIWSCLRGWTYAGAGGEPS
;
A
#
# COMPACT_ATOMS: atom_id res chain seq x y z
N MET A 1 -27.23 -5.66 -10.90
CA MET A 1 -26.31 -4.59 -11.33
C MET A 1 -26.78 -3.98 -12.65
N SER A 2 -26.92 -2.65 -12.71
CA SER A 2 -27.37 -1.94 -13.93
C SER A 2 -26.27 -1.83 -14.99
N ALA A 3 -26.62 -1.50 -16.23
CA ALA A 3 -25.63 -1.25 -17.29
C ALA A 3 -24.76 -0.02 -16.99
N ALA A 4 -25.35 1.01 -16.36
CA ALA A 4 -24.62 2.20 -15.93
C ALA A 4 -23.59 1.87 -14.85
N GLU A 5 -23.98 1.07 -13.85
CA GLU A 5 -23.10 0.62 -12.77
C GLU A 5 -21.91 -0.20 -13.31
N ARG A 6 -22.14 -1.13 -14.25
CA ARG A 6 -21.05 -1.86 -14.92
C ARG A 6 -20.05 -0.93 -15.62
N ARG A 7 -20.56 0.06 -16.36
CA ARG A 7 -19.71 1.04 -17.05
C ARG A 7 -18.88 1.85 -16.06
N ALA A 8 -19.50 2.30 -14.97
CA ALA A 8 -18.80 3.03 -13.92
C ALA A 8 -17.69 2.19 -13.27
N ARG A 9 -17.97 0.94 -12.89
CA ARG A 9 -16.98 0.02 -12.30
C ARG A 9 -15.79 -0.22 -13.23
N ARG A 10 -16.05 -0.43 -14.53
CA ARG A 10 -14.99 -0.60 -15.55
C ARG A 10 -14.17 0.67 -15.75
N ALA A 11 -14.84 1.83 -15.83
CA ALA A 11 -14.17 3.12 -15.95
C ALA A 11 -13.26 3.39 -14.76
N LEU A 12 -13.73 3.11 -13.53
CA LEU A 12 -12.93 3.23 -12.32
C LEU A 12 -11.71 2.29 -12.37
N THR A 13 -11.88 1.02 -12.73
CA THR A 13 -10.75 0.09 -12.84
C THR A 13 -9.73 0.55 -13.90
N ALA A 14 -10.19 1.05 -15.05
CA ALA A 14 -9.30 1.58 -16.09
C ALA A 14 -8.55 2.83 -15.61
N ALA A 15 -9.23 3.74 -14.91
CA ALA A 15 -8.60 4.92 -14.34
C ALA A 15 -7.52 4.55 -13.30
N LEU A 16 -7.82 3.59 -12.40
CA LEU A 16 -6.85 3.08 -11.43
C LEU A 16 -5.68 2.35 -12.10
N ALA A 17 -5.90 1.66 -13.22
CA ALA A 17 -4.81 1.07 -13.99
C ALA A 17 -3.88 2.15 -14.59
N VAL A 18 -4.46 3.18 -15.21
CA VAL A 18 -3.64 4.29 -15.76
C VAL A 18 -2.89 5.01 -14.64
N TYR A 19 -3.57 5.36 -13.56
CA TYR A 19 -2.98 6.07 -12.43
C TYR A 19 -1.93 5.24 -11.69
N GLY A 20 -2.22 3.96 -11.43
CA GLY A 20 -1.27 3.03 -10.81
C GLY A 20 -0.04 2.80 -11.68
N GLY A 21 -0.21 2.69 -12.99
CA GLY A 21 0.91 2.67 -13.94
C GLY A 21 1.78 3.92 -13.84
N TYR A 22 1.16 5.11 -13.79
CA TYR A 22 1.87 6.37 -13.60
C TYR A 22 2.67 6.39 -12.29
N LEU A 23 2.05 6.03 -11.16
CA LEU A 23 2.71 6.00 -9.85
C LEU A 23 3.85 4.98 -9.81
N PHE A 24 3.66 3.79 -10.41
CA PHE A 24 4.71 2.79 -10.48
C PHE A 24 5.97 3.36 -11.15
N PHE A 25 5.85 4.03 -12.29
CA PHE A 25 7.01 4.61 -12.98
C PHE A 25 7.56 5.89 -12.33
N HIS A 26 6.83 6.51 -11.41
CA HIS A 26 7.24 7.73 -10.72
C HIS A 26 7.15 7.59 -9.18
N PRO A 27 7.94 6.69 -8.57
CA PRO A 27 7.78 6.33 -7.16
C PRO A 27 8.04 7.45 -6.16
N GLY A 28 8.70 8.54 -6.56
CA GLY A 28 8.94 9.72 -5.72
C GLY A 28 7.91 10.85 -5.91
N GLN A 29 6.89 10.66 -6.74
CA GLN A 29 5.84 11.67 -6.93
C GLN A 29 4.86 11.62 -5.76
N TYR A 30 4.92 12.64 -4.91
CA TYR A 30 4.00 12.81 -3.80
C TYR A 30 2.58 13.05 -4.30
N SER A 31 1.63 12.30 -3.77
CA SER A 31 0.21 12.42 -4.02
C SER A 31 -0.56 12.70 -2.72
N TRP A 32 -1.82 13.09 -2.84
CA TRP A 32 -2.68 13.27 -1.68
C TRP A 32 -2.88 11.97 -0.88
N LEU A 33 -2.76 10.81 -1.54
CA LEU A 33 -2.89 9.51 -0.91
C LEU A 33 -1.70 9.22 0.01
N ASP A 34 -0.50 9.69 -0.35
CA ASP A 34 0.68 9.58 0.49
C ASP A 34 0.52 10.37 1.80
N SER A 35 -0.19 11.51 1.79
CA SER A 35 -0.55 12.22 3.04
C SER A 35 -1.44 11.39 3.96
N LEU A 36 -2.40 10.66 3.39
CA LEU A 36 -3.30 9.80 4.16
C LEU A 36 -2.54 8.58 4.69
N ASP A 37 -1.73 7.96 3.84
CA ASP A 37 -0.89 6.82 4.21
C ASP A 37 0.08 7.19 5.33
N LEU A 38 0.69 8.38 5.27
CA LEU A 38 1.55 8.91 6.31
C LEU A 38 0.80 9.13 7.63
N ALA A 39 -0.40 9.70 7.62
CA ALA A 39 -1.19 9.85 8.84
C ALA A 39 -1.55 8.49 9.46
N ILE A 40 -1.86 7.49 8.64
CA ILE A 40 -2.11 6.11 9.08
C ILE A 40 -0.82 5.49 9.62
N HIS A 41 0.32 5.73 8.97
CA HIS A 41 1.65 5.28 9.38
C HIS A 41 1.99 5.79 10.79
N GLU A 42 1.90 7.10 11.01
CA GLU A 42 2.20 7.70 12.31
C GLU A 42 1.32 7.15 13.44
N SER A 43 0.07 6.78 13.14
CA SER A 43 -0.82 6.15 14.12
C SER A 43 -0.38 4.75 14.54
N GLY A 44 0.42 4.08 13.70
CA GLY A 44 0.96 2.75 13.97
C GLY A 44 2.01 2.73 15.08
N HIS A 45 2.88 3.74 15.15
CA HIS A 45 3.95 3.78 16.16
C HIS A 45 3.45 3.68 17.61
N PRO A 46 2.50 4.51 18.08
CA PRO A 46 1.98 4.38 19.45
C PRO A 46 1.14 3.11 19.64
N LEU A 47 0.39 2.69 18.61
CA LEU A 47 -0.46 1.50 18.68
C LEU A 47 0.36 0.22 18.87
N PHE A 48 1.46 0.09 18.13
CA PHE A 48 2.32 -1.08 18.14
C PHE A 48 3.50 -0.95 19.11
N GLY A 49 3.84 0.27 19.54
CA GLY A 49 4.91 0.53 20.51
C GLY A 49 4.67 -0.11 21.88
N ILE A 50 3.41 -0.40 22.23
CA ILE A 50 3.08 -1.16 23.45
C ILE A 50 3.67 -2.57 23.46
N PHE A 51 4.01 -3.12 22.29
CA PHE A 51 4.63 -4.44 22.15
C PHE A 51 6.17 -4.37 22.14
N GLY A 52 6.75 -3.19 22.39
CA GLY A 52 8.19 -2.97 22.45
C GLY A 52 8.72 -2.16 21.27
N GLU A 53 9.95 -1.65 21.42
CA GLU A 53 10.58 -0.68 20.51
C GLU A 53 10.62 -1.16 19.05
N PHE A 54 11.12 -2.37 18.81
CA PHE A 54 11.23 -2.91 17.44
C PHE A 54 9.88 -3.01 16.74
N ILE A 55 8.84 -3.44 17.46
CA ILE A 55 7.48 -3.54 16.92
C ILE A 55 6.86 -2.14 16.78
N GLY A 56 7.22 -1.19 17.64
CA GLY A 56 6.85 0.22 17.50
C GLY A 56 7.35 0.87 16.22
N PHE A 57 8.64 0.73 15.90
CA PHE A 57 9.21 1.22 14.63
C PHE A 57 8.61 0.50 13.42
N LEU A 58 8.39 -0.82 13.51
CA LEU A 58 7.69 -1.58 12.46
C LEU A 58 6.20 -1.18 12.35
N GLY A 59 5.64 -0.63 13.42
CA GLY A 59 4.23 -0.31 13.61
C GLY A 59 3.66 0.60 12.55
N GLY A 60 4.42 1.59 12.10
CA GLY A 60 3.94 2.51 11.08
C GLY A 60 3.68 1.82 9.74
N THR A 61 4.66 1.06 9.26
CA THR A 61 4.50 0.23 8.05
C THR A 61 3.39 -0.81 8.22
N LEU A 62 3.26 -1.42 9.41
CA LEU A 62 2.18 -2.38 9.67
C LEU A 62 0.81 -1.73 9.56
N MET A 63 0.58 -0.60 10.23
CA MET A 63 -0.70 0.09 10.21
C MET A 63 -1.06 0.57 8.80
N GLN A 64 -0.08 1.10 8.08
CA GLN A 64 -0.18 1.53 6.69
C GLN A 64 -0.67 0.40 5.76
N LEU A 65 -0.30 -0.86 6.00
CA LEU A 65 -0.78 -2.02 5.24
C LEU A 65 -2.07 -2.64 5.81
N LEU A 66 -2.19 -2.72 7.14
CA LEU A 66 -3.32 -3.36 7.81
C LEU A 66 -4.62 -2.59 7.63
N ALA A 67 -4.58 -1.26 7.63
CA ALA A 67 -5.76 -0.43 7.44
C ALA A 67 -6.46 -0.70 6.09
N PRO A 68 -5.80 -0.55 4.91
CA PRO A 68 -6.43 -0.91 3.64
C PRO A 68 -6.73 -2.40 3.54
N ALA A 69 -5.89 -3.30 4.08
CA ALA A 69 -6.17 -4.74 4.07
C ALA A 69 -7.46 -5.10 4.82
N ALA A 70 -7.76 -4.43 5.95
CA ALA A 70 -9.01 -4.62 6.67
C ALA A 70 -10.22 -4.25 5.81
N PHE A 71 -10.14 -3.17 5.03
CA PHE A 71 -11.18 -2.79 4.07
C PHE A 71 -11.31 -3.78 2.91
N VAL A 72 -10.20 -4.34 2.40
CA VAL A 72 -10.24 -5.43 1.40
C VAL A 72 -11.05 -6.62 1.94
N VAL A 73 -10.72 -7.07 3.15
CA VAL A 73 -11.42 -8.19 3.82
C VAL A 73 -12.89 -7.86 4.05
N TYR A 74 -13.20 -6.63 4.48
CA TYR A 74 -14.57 -6.17 4.69
C TYR A 74 -15.40 -6.26 3.40
N PHE A 75 -14.96 -5.64 2.31
CA PHE A 75 -15.70 -5.66 1.04
C PHE A 75 -15.81 -7.07 0.46
N TRP A 76 -14.75 -7.88 0.60
CA TRP A 76 -14.77 -9.27 0.18
C TRP A 76 -15.85 -10.08 0.91
N ARG A 77 -15.93 -9.96 2.24
CA ARG A 77 -16.96 -10.64 3.06
C ARG A 77 -18.38 -10.16 2.78
N ARG A 78 -18.54 -8.91 2.33
CA ARG A 78 -19.83 -8.34 1.91
C ARG A 78 -20.23 -8.74 0.49
N GLY A 79 -19.40 -9.50 -0.22
CA GLY A 79 -19.65 -9.93 -1.59
C GLY A 79 -19.33 -8.88 -2.65
N ASP A 80 -18.89 -7.67 -2.29
CA ASP A 80 -18.47 -6.65 -3.26
C ASP A 80 -17.01 -6.85 -3.66
N ARG A 81 -16.81 -7.86 -4.51
CA ARG A 81 -15.47 -8.23 -5.01
C ARG A 81 -14.81 -7.13 -5.83
N HIS A 82 -15.58 -6.25 -6.48
CA HIS A 82 -15.01 -5.12 -7.22
C HIS A 82 -14.43 -4.08 -6.27
N ALA A 83 -15.20 -3.67 -5.26
CA ALA A 83 -14.73 -2.74 -4.24
C ALA A 83 -13.49 -3.29 -3.49
N ALA A 84 -13.47 -4.59 -3.19
CA ALA A 84 -12.30 -5.24 -2.61
C ALA A 84 -11.03 -5.08 -3.49
N MET A 85 -11.15 -5.16 -4.82
CA MET A 85 -10.00 -4.94 -5.72
C MET A 85 -9.60 -3.46 -5.83
N VAL A 86 -10.56 -2.53 -5.74
CA VAL A 86 -10.26 -1.09 -5.67
C VAL A 86 -9.41 -0.78 -4.43
N VAL A 87 -9.75 -1.38 -3.28
CA VAL A 87 -8.95 -1.19 -2.07
C VAL A 87 -7.63 -1.97 -2.14
N LEU A 88 -7.60 -3.15 -2.77
CA LEU A 88 -6.35 -3.90 -2.97
C LEU A 88 -5.35 -3.12 -3.84
N TRP A 89 -5.84 -2.30 -4.77
CA TRP A 89 -5.00 -1.36 -5.52
C TRP A 89 -4.33 -0.33 -4.59
N TRP A 90 -5.02 0.15 -3.55
CA TRP A 90 -4.44 1.05 -2.54
C TRP A 90 -3.34 0.35 -1.72
N VAL A 91 -3.48 -0.96 -1.43
CA VAL A 91 -2.39 -1.75 -0.83
C VAL A 91 -1.15 -1.78 -1.73
N ALA A 92 -1.34 -1.90 -3.05
CA ALA A 92 -0.22 -1.90 -3.99
C ALA A 92 0.52 -0.55 -4.03
N GLN A 93 -0.20 0.57 -4.02
CA GLN A 93 0.43 1.89 -3.95
C GLN A 93 1.18 2.07 -2.62
N ASN A 94 0.63 1.60 -1.49
CA ASN A 94 1.34 1.60 -0.21
C ASN A 94 2.66 0.82 -0.28
N LEU A 95 2.67 -0.36 -0.90
CA LEU A 95 3.90 -1.13 -1.11
C LEU A 95 4.95 -0.35 -1.92
N TRP A 96 4.54 0.46 -2.90
CA TRP A 96 5.48 1.31 -3.62
C TRP A 96 6.00 2.47 -2.77
N ASN A 97 5.15 3.12 -1.98
CA ASN A 97 5.55 4.16 -1.03
C ASN A 97 6.57 3.60 -0.01
N ILE A 98 6.25 2.47 0.62
CA ILE A 98 7.15 1.73 1.52
C ILE A 98 8.45 1.34 0.81
N SER A 99 8.38 0.93 -0.46
CA SER A 99 9.60 0.57 -1.20
C SER A 99 10.58 1.73 -1.34
N VAL A 100 10.10 2.97 -1.46
CA VAL A 100 10.97 4.15 -1.51
C VAL A 100 11.55 4.41 -0.14
N TYR A 101 10.73 4.33 0.90
CA TYR A 101 11.17 4.54 2.28
C TYR A 101 12.23 3.51 2.73
N VAL A 102 12.05 2.24 2.38
CA VAL A 102 13.05 1.18 2.63
C VAL A 102 14.37 1.50 1.90
N GLN A 103 14.31 1.93 0.64
CA GLN A 103 15.52 2.26 -0.14
C GLN A 103 16.26 3.49 0.39
N ASP A 104 15.56 4.35 1.12
CA ASP A 104 16.11 5.54 1.76
C ASP A 104 16.76 5.25 3.12
N ALA A 105 16.69 4.02 3.65
CA ALA A 105 17.18 3.69 4.99
C ALA A 105 18.65 4.07 5.28
N ARG A 106 19.53 4.09 4.28
CA ARG A 106 20.91 4.59 4.47
C ARG A 106 21.07 6.07 4.12
N ALA A 107 20.33 6.55 3.13
CA ALA A 107 20.50 7.89 2.59
C ALA A 107 19.80 8.95 3.47
N GLN A 108 18.64 8.59 4.03
CA GLN A 108 17.83 9.42 4.92
C GLN A 108 17.53 10.79 4.30
N GLU A 109 17.25 10.79 2.99
CA GLU A 109 16.92 11.99 2.22
C GLU A 109 15.45 12.37 2.37
N LEU A 110 14.57 11.42 2.71
CA LEU A 110 13.16 11.69 2.92
C LEU A 110 12.95 12.51 4.21
N PRO A 111 12.11 13.56 4.18
CA PRO A 111 11.81 14.31 5.39
C PRO A 111 10.98 13.47 6.35
N LEU A 112 11.40 13.45 7.62
CA LEU A 112 10.61 12.82 8.68
C LEU A 112 9.51 13.74 9.19
N VAL A 113 8.39 13.13 9.58
CA VAL A 113 7.41 13.79 10.45
C VAL A 113 7.95 13.74 11.87
N GLY A 114 8.09 14.90 12.52
CA GLY A 114 8.52 14.98 13.92
C GLY A 114 10.03 14.89 14.20
N GLY A 115 10.88 14.69 13.17
CA GLY A 115 12.35 14.84 13.27
C GLY A 115 13.08 13.77 14.09
N GLY A 116 12.52 12.56 14.20
CA GLY A 116 13.06 11.43 14.95
C GLY A 116 14.06 10.56 14.19
N GLU A 117 14.13 9.26 14.53
CA GLU A 117 14.92 8.27 13.81
C GLU A 117 14.08 7.67 12.66
N HIS A 118 14.71 7.41 11.50
CA HIS A 118 14.04 6.75 10.36
C HIS A 118 13.77 5.27 10.68
N ASP A 119 12.52 4.82 10.53
CA ASP A 119 12.12 3.47 10.94
C ASP A 119 12.92 2.39 10.23
N TRP A 120 13.07 2.50 8.91
CA TRP A 120 13.78 1.49 8.14
C TRP A 120 15.28 1.50 8.37
N THR A 121 15.87 2.64 8.79
CA THR A 121 17.25 2.68 9.29
C THR A 121 17.37 1.84 10.55
N TYR A 122 16.50 2.10 11.54
CA TYR A 122 16.48 1.38 12.80
C TYR A 122 16.26 -0.13 12.56
N LEU A 123 15.21 -0.49 11.81
CA LEU A 123 14.80 -1.87 11.58
C LEU A 123 15.89 -2.67 10.86
N LEU A 124 16.41 -2.15 9.74
CA LEU A 124 17.47 -2.85 9.00
C LEU A 124 18.79 -2.85 9.76
N GLY A 125 19.10 -1.78 10.51
CA GLY A 125 20.26 -1.71 11.38
C GLY A 125 20.24 -2.81 12.45
N ARG A 126 19.11 -2.96 13.15
CA ARG A 126 18.92 -4.00 14.18
C ARG A 126 19.00 -5.41 13.62
N LEU A 127 18.62 -5.61 12.35
CA LEU A 127 18.70 -6.89 11.67
C LEU A 127 20.07 -7.14 11.00
N GLY A 128 20.98 -6.17 11.00
CA GLY A 128 22.25 -6.25 10.26
C GLY A 128 22.06 -6.27 8.73
N LEU A 129 20.93 -5.77 8.24
CA LEU A 129 20.52 -5.78 6.82
C LEU A 129 20.56 -4.40 6.16
N LEU A 130 21.19 -3.41 6.81
CA LEU A 130 21.18 -2.02 6.35
C LEU A 130 21.80 -1.86 4.95
N ASN A 131 22.78 -2.68 4.59
CA ASN A 131 23.40 -2.65 3.26
C ASN A 131 22.51 -3.25 2.15
N GLN A 132 21.44 -3.95 2.53
CA GLN A 132 20.49 -4.62 1.65
C GLN A 132 19.20 -3.82 1.46
N ASP A 133 19.06 -2.65 2.09
CA ASP A 133 17.99 -1.66 1.91
C ASP A 133 17.47 -1.57 0.46
N ARG A 134 18.35 -1.43 -0.52
CA ARG A 134 17.98 -1.30 -1.94
C ARG A 134 17.37 -2.57 -2.48
N ALA A 135 17.99 -3.71 -2.20
CA ALA A 135 17.50 -5.01 -2.66
C ALA A 135 16.14 -5.35 -2.03
N ILE A 136 15.97 -5.09 -0.73
CA ILE A 136 14.72 -5.28 -0.01
C ILE A 136 13.64 -4.37 -0.60
N GLY A 137 13.95 -3.08 -0.78
CA GLY A 137 13.02 -2.13 -1.39
C GLY A 137 12.59 -2.53 -2.80
N TRP A 138 13.50 -3.01 -3.66
CA TRP A 138 13.13 -3.57 -4.96
C TRP A 138 12.20 -4.78 -4.84
N GLY A 139 12.41 -5.65 -3.85
CA GLY A 139 11.50 -6.75 -3.54
C GLY A 139 10.11 -6.28 -3.15
N VAL A 140 10.01 -5.28 -2.27
CA VAL A 140 8.72 -4.67 -1.87
C VAL A 140 8.04 -4.03 -3.08
N ARG A 141 8.79 -3.30 -3.91
CA ARG A 141 8.27 -2.68 -5.14
C ARG A 141 7.71 -3.71 -6.12
N PHE A 142 8.42 -4.83 -6.30
CA PHE A 142 7.99 -5.93 -7.15
C PHE A 142 6.72 -6.59 -6.60
N ALA A 143 6.65 -6.83 -5.29
CA ALA A 143 5.42 -7.33 -4.65
C ALA A 143 4.24 -6.38 -4.90
N GLY A 144 4.45 -5.06 -4.76
CA GLY A 144 3.44 -4.05 -5.11
C GLY A 144 2.99 -4.15 -6.56
N ALA A 145 3.91 -4.37 -7.51
CA ALA A 145 3.56 -4.57 -8.92
C ALA A 145 2.67 -5.79 -9.15
N LEU A 146 2.96 -6.91 -8.49
CA LEU A 146 2.13 -8.12 -8.57
C LEU A 146 0.72 -7.88 -8.01
N VAL A 147 0.61 -7.23 -6.84
CA VAL A 147 -0.67 -6.89 -6.22
C VAL A 147 -1.47 -5.94 -7.10
N TYR A 148 -0.82 -4.92 -7.66
CA TYR A 148 -1.43 -3.97 -8.59
C TYR A 148 -1.98 -4.68 -9.84
N ILE A 149 -1.17 -5.48 -10.53
CA ILE A 149 -1.60 -6.22 -11.73
C ILE A 149 -2.80 -7.11 -11.39
N TRP A 150 -2.73 -7.84 -10.28
CA TRP A 150 -3.83 -8.67 -9.82
C TRP A 150 -5.10 -7.87 -9.56
N SER A 151 -4.99 -6.74 -8.85
CA SER A 151 -6.13 -5.84 -8.55
C SER A 151 -6.80 -5.32 -9.83
N CYS A 152 -6.04 -4.95 -10.85
CA CYS A 152 -6.57 -4.45 -12.12
C CYS A 152 -7.24 -5.56 -12.93
N LEU A 153 -6.60 -6.72 -13.06
CA LEU A 153 -7.16 -7.86 -13.79
C LEU A 153 -8.46 -8.36 -13.14
N ARG A 154 -8.42 -8.58 -11.82
CA ARG A 154 -9.61 -9.05 -11.08
C ARG A 154 -10.68 -7.97 -11.00
N GLY A 155 -10.30 -6.71 -10.79
CA GLY A 155 -11.20 -5.56 -10.84
C GLY A 155 -11.97 -5.51 -12.16
N TRP A 156 -11.30 -5.73 -13.28
CA TRP A 156 -11.96 -5.75 -14.59
C TRP A 156 -12.98 -6.89 -14.71
N THR A 157 -12.62 -8.09 -14.25
CA THR A 157 -13.55 -9.24 -14.26
C THR A 157 -14.76 -9.02 -13.35
N TYR A 158 -14.56 -8.52 -12.12
CA TYR A 158 -15.63 -8.28 -11.15
C TYR A 158 -16.49 -7.05 -11.47
N ALA A 159 -15.99 -6.12 -12.28
CA ALA A 159 -16.80 -5.02 -12.81
C ALA A 159 -17.94 -5.51 -13.72
N GLY A 160 -17.80 -6.71 -14.31
CA GLY A 160 -18.82 -7.34 -15.16
C GLY A 160 -19.72 -8.33 -14.43
N ALA A 161 -19.23 -8.98 -13.38
CA ALA A 161 -20.00 -9.94 -12.60
C ALA A 161 -21.00 -9.21 -11.69
N GLY A 162 -22.30 -9.47 -11.87
CA GLY A 162 -23.28 -9.15 -10.82
C GLY A 162 -22.83 -9.81 -9.52
N GLY A 163 -22.96 -9.12 -8.39
CA GLY A 163 -22.64 -9.66 -7.07
C GLY A 163 -23.54 -10.82 -6.68
N GLU A 164 -23.42 -11.95 -7.37
CA GLU A 164 -23.99 -13.20 -6.94
C GLU A 164 -22.99 -13.84 -5.96
N PRO A 165 -23.38 -14.02 -4.69
CA PRO A 165 -22.61 -14.80 -3.76
C PRO A 165 -22.64 -16.27 -4.23
N SER A 166 -21.46 -16.83 -4.47
CA SER A 166 -21.24 -18.28 -4.53
C SER A 166 -21.44 -18.90 -3.16
#